data_AF-A0A8B6H8J3-F1
#
_entry.id   AF-A0A8B6H8J3-F1
#
_cell.length_a   1.000
_cell.length_b   1.000
_cell.length_c   1.000
_cell.angle_alpha   90.00
_cell.angle_beta   90.00
_cell.angle_gamma   90.00
#
_symmetry.space_group_name_H-M   'P 1'
#
loop_
_entity.id
_entity.type
_entity.pdbx_description
1 polymer ?
#
loop_
_entity_poly.entity_id
_entity_poly.type
_entity_poly.pdbx_seq_one_letter_code
_entity_poly.pdbx_strand_id
1 'polypeptide(L)'
;MSFLGSIGNIMSGSGLAELMETVYAPNAVTHMFTGKAVARAVRGHFLIYNALTSLLLCEHFHVSSTVLKDHDTENVEHLSSLEDSEIHNENTFIQDLNKLSYIFDEILERHLPVDTLDQNEVLRKIRDSISTFRKSHIENRTARLWFLYMDMVDLLRNFIKAERTGNWTLHLQTIQKMLPYFAAAGHNLYLKSAYVYLQQMHGLSRTNPAINEALMSGFHVMRRSDRFWSGLSSDLIIEQVLMRCIKTTGGLTRGRGMTDAQRSLWILSMPQCIQMNEAMQQVTGVNFETSEQHKEMCIPRKVRDTKDTTTFLDFLGERSPFSIDKNLRNIETGATGDSNVNSDNALVIGHNIISSMEGKCIDEFVFKRKNQVTTLSSKLNIKVDNEEISVDPQLLFQRLVTTANTMFPDVSQVFKYELSAVPAALFEPSGLMRQAQKSTLADEIWNTGSCVFSDDLGTDVRHVIDGGSLIQRIPWKKGATFAEICQLYIDHINNRYPIPIIVFDGYGSGPTTKDHVHERRSKGVTGTHISFKDSTPFKSKKEIFLANGENKQNFINMLCNKMDNEGFISLQAAADADVLIASTAVRYASCYPTVVVGEDTDVLILLLFHAEENSKPLVFQSDKIRKSKVWDIKKD
;
A
#
# COMPACT_ATOMS: atom_id res chain seq x y z
N MET A 1 0.19 14.81 14.84
CA MET A 1 1.30 14.29 15.67
C MET A 1 2.51 14.06 14.78
N SER A 2 3.62 14.78 15.02
CA SER A 2 4.81 14.76 14.15
C SER A 2 5.46 13.38 14.01
N PHE A 3 5.44 12.57 15.08
CA PHE A 3 6.06 11.25 15.07
C PHE A 3 5.43 10.28 14.07
N LEU A 4 4.11 10.32 13.91
CA LEU A 4 3.41 9.60 12.83
C LEU A 4 3.89 10.02 11.45
N GLY A 5 4.19 11.32 11.29
CA GLY A 5 4.79 11.84 10.07
C GLY A 5 6.20 11.30 9.82
N SER A 6 7.01 11.15 10.88
CA SER A 6 8.34 10.55 10.78
C SER A 6 8.28 9.07 10.38
N ILE A 7 7.32 8.32 10.93
CA ILE A 7 7.04 6.94 10.52
C ILE A 7 6.71 6.91 9.01
N GLY A 8 5.77 7.74 8.57
CA GLY A 8 5.36 7.81 7.17
C GLY A 8 6.49 8.21 6.21
N ASN A 9 7.39 9.10 6.64
CA ASN A 9 8.55 9.51 5.85
C ASN A 9 9.59 8.37 5.76
N ILE A 10 10.01 7.80 6.90
CA ILE A 10 11.00 6.70 6.92
C ILE A 10 10.52 5.49 6.12
N MET A 11 9.22 5.17 6.20
CA MET A 11 8.59 4.06 5.48
C MET A 11 8.17 4.42 4.04
N SER A 12 8.53 5.61 3.54
CA SER A 12 8.08 6.04 2.23
C SER A 12 8.66 5.17 1.11
N GLY A 13 7.77 4.63 0.28
CA GLY A 13 8.12 3.68 -0.79
C GLY A 13 8.33 2.23 -0.34
N SER A 14 8.08 1.88 0.93
CA SER A 14 8.27 0.51 1.43
C SER A 14 7.11 -0.45 1.14
N GLY A 15 5.98 0.03 0.61
CA GLY A 15 4.72 -0.72 0.51
C GLY A 15 3.75 -0.48 1.68
N LEU A 16 4.13 0.34 2.68
CA LEU A 16 3.25 0.63 3.84
C LEU A 16 1.99 1.42 3.45
N ALA A 17 2.09 2.31 2.45
CA ALA A 17 0.96 3.11 2.00
C ALA A 17 -0.07 2.21 1.31
N GLU A 18 0.40 1.36 0.40
CA GLU A 18 -0.37 0.38 -0.36
C GLU A 18 -1.03 -0.63 0.60
N LEU A 19 -0.30 -1.09 1.63
CA LEU A 19 -0.88 -1.90 2.70
C LEU A 19 -2.03 -1.16 3.39
N MET A 20 -1.84 0.09 3.84
CA MET A 20 -2.91 0.87 4.47
C MET A 20 -4.09 1.13 3.52
N GLU A 21 -3.84 1.25 2.23
CA GLU A 21 -4.85 1.52 1.20
C GLU A 21 -5.82 0.36 0.98
N THR A 22 -5.49 -0.85 1.46
CA THR A 22 -6.43 -1.99 1.46
C THR A 22 -7.66 -1.75 2.36
N VAL A 23 -7.53 -0.89 3.37
CA VAL A 23 -8.59 -0.57 4.36
C VAL A 23 -9.02 0.90 4.31
N TYR A 24 -8.10 1.80 3.98
CA TYR A 24 -8.32 3.24 3.97
C TYR A 24 -8.23 3.82 2.56
N ALA A 25 -9.01 4.86 2.25
CA ALA A 25 -8.90 5.54 0.96
C ALA A 25 -7.52 6.22 0.79
N PRO A 26 -6.93 6.29 -0.43
CA PRO A 26 -5.60 6.86 -0.67
C PRO A 26 -5.39 8.28 -0.12
N ASN A 27 -6.39 9.16 -0.28
CA ASN A 27 -6.36 10.51 0.28
C ASN A 27 -6.30 10.50 1.82
N ALA A 28 -6.96 9.53 2.47
CA ALA A 28 -6.90 9.39 3.92
C ALA A 28 -5.51 8.91 4.36
N VAL A 29 -4.91 7.97 3.64
CA VAL A 29 -3.55 7.46 3.92
C VAL A 29 -2.51 8.58 3.80
N THR A 30 -2.61 9.44 2.79
CA THR A 30 -1.76 10.63 2.66
C THR A 30 -1.84 11.55 3.90
N HIS A 31 -3.05 11.77 4.43
CA HIS A 31 -3.23 12.55 5.66
C HIS A 31 -2.74 11.82 6.93
N MET A 32 -2.76 10.49 6.95
CA MET A 32 -2.22 9.68 8.04
C MET A 32 -0.69 9.78 8.07
N PHE A 33 -0.05 9.65 6.91
CA PHE A 33 1.41 9.70 6.74
C PHE A 33 2.02 11.09 6.94
N THR A 34 1.21 12.15 6.85
CA THR A 34 1.63 13.51 7.21
C THR A 34 1.37 13.83 8.69
N GLY A 35 0.84 12.87 9.46
CA GLY A 35 0.52 13.04 10.89
C GLY A 35 -0.69 13.92 11.18
N LYS A 36 -1.51 14.26 10.17
CA LYS A 36 -2.71 15.11 10.30
C LYS A 36 -3.94 14.32 10.75
N ALA A 37 -4.15 13.11 10.21
CA ALA A 37 -5.29 12.26 10.56
C ALA A 37 -4.99 11.33 11.76
N VAL A 38 -4.64 11.92 12.92
CA VAL A 38 -4.04 11.20 14.08
C VAL A 38 -4.84 9.97 14.50
N ALA A 39 -6.15 10.09 14.76
CA ALA A 39 -6.96 8.97 15.24
C ALA A 39 -7.03 7.80 14.24
N ARG A 40 -7.08 8.09 12.93
CA ARG A 40 -7.08 7.05 11.89
C ARG A 40 -5.70 6.42 11.76
N ALA A 41 -4.65 7.23 11.77
CA ALA A 41 -3.26 6.80 11.69
C ALA A 41 -2.88 5.87 12.85
N VAL A 42 -3.18 6.26 14.10
CA VAL A 42 -2.94 5.42 15.29
C VAL A 42 -3.62 4.06 15.15
N ARG A 43 -4.91 4.04 14.78
CA ARG A 43 -5.62 2.78 14.53
C ARG A 43 -4.93 1.95 13.44
N GLY A 44 -4.67 2.53 12.27
CA GLY A 44 -4.08 1.82 11.14
C GLY A 44 -2.73 1.20 11.50
N HIS A 45 -1.83 1.96 12.13
CA HIS A 45 -0.54 1.45 12.59
C HIS A 45 -0.68 0.34 13.63
N PHE A 46 -1.64 0.43 14.55
CA PHE A 46 -1.84 -0.60 15.58
C PHE A 46 -2.35 -1.92 14.97
N LEU A 47 -3.26 -1.85 14.00
CA LEU A 47 -3.77 -3.04 13.31
C LEU A 47 -2.67 -3.67 12.45
N ILE A 48 -1.86 -2.89 11.74
CA ILE A 48 -0.70 -3.40 10.99
C ILE A 48 0.33 -4.03 11.92
N TYR A 49 0.61 -3.41 13.08
CA TYR A 49 1.51 -4.00 14.07
C TYR A 49 1.01 -5.38 14.54
N ASN A 50 -0.29 -5.51 14.79
CA ASN A 50 -0.89 -6.78 15.17
C ASN A 50 -0.75 -7.81 14.02
N ALA A 51 -1.08 -7.42 12.78
CA ALA A 51 -0.95 -8.30 11.61
C ALA A 51 0.51 -8.75 11.37
N LEU A 52 1.49 -7.85 11.52
CA LEU A 52 2.92 -8.20 11.42
C LEU A 52 3.36 -9.14 12.54
N THR A 53 2.88 -8.93 13.77
CA THR A 53 3.19 -9.80 14.91
C THR A 53 2.60 -11.20 14.68
N SER A 54 1.37 -11.29 14.19
CA SER A 54 0.73 -12.55 13.80
C SER A 54 1.51 -13.26 12.68
N LEU A 55 1.89 -12.52 11.63
CA LEU A 55 2.69 -13.09 10.53
C LEU A 55 4.04 -13.62 11.02
N LEU A 56 4.74 -12.85 11.87
CA LEU A 56 6.03 -13.25 12.45
C LEU A 56 5.89 -14.55 13.23
N LEU A 57 4.86 -14.68 14.06
CA LEU A 57 4.61 -15.90 14.82
C LEU A 57 4.26 -17.08 13.90
N CYS A 58 3.40 -16.88 12.89
CA CYS A 58 3.10 -17.88 11.89
C CYS A 58 4.36 -18.39 11.17
N GLU A 59 5.23 -17.49 10.71
CA GLU A 59 6.44 -17.87 10.01
C GLU A 59 7.47 -18.54 10.93
N HIS A 60 7.58 -18.09 12.19
CA HIS A 60 8.52 -18.70 13.15
C HIS A 60 8.12 -20.12 13.55
N PHE A 61 6.82 -20.36 13.75
CA PHE A 61 6.29 -21.65 14.18
C PHE A 61 5.78 -22.52 13.02
N HIS A 62 5.96 -22.07 11.77
CA HIS A 62 5.47 -22.75 10.56
C HIS A 62 3.95 -23.02 10.56
N VAL A 63 3.16 -22.14 11.18
CA VAL A 63 1.71 -22.27 11.31
C VAL A 63 0.99 -21.47 10.23
N SER A 64 -0.05 -22.07 9.63
CA SER A 64 -0.86 -21.35 8.64
C SER A 64 -1.55 -20.12 9.26
N SER A 65 -1.47 -18.98 8.56
CA SER A 65 -2.17 -17.75 8.95
C SER A 65 -3.70 -17.89 9.04
N THR A 66 -4.27 -18.96 8.50
CA THR A 66 -5.70 -19.29 8.63
C THR A 66 -6.06 -19.72 10.05
N VAL A 67 -5.15 -20.39 10.77
CA VAL A 67 -5.39 -20.87 12.15
C VAL A 67 -5.62 -19.69 13.11
N LEU A 68 -4.99 -18.53 12.85
CA LEU A 68 -5.17 -17.33 13.65
C LEU A 68 -6.46 -16.54 13.32
N LYS A 69 -7.18 -16.91 12.26
CA LYS A 69 -8.43 -16.22 11.83
C LYS A 69 -9.66 -16.83 12.48
N ASP A 70 -9.61 -18.11 12.82
CA ASP A 70 -10.74 -18.87 13.39
C ASP A 70 -10.60 -18.97 14.92
N HIS A 71 -10.78 -17.86 15.62
CA HIS A 71 -10.95 -17.89 17.08
C HIS A 71 -12.42 -18.13 17.52
N ASP A 72 -13.35 -18.36 16.58
CA ASP A 72 -14.78 -18.55 16.86
C ASP A 72 -15.37 -19.91 16.38
N THR A 73 -14.57 -20.89 15.92
CA THR A 73 -15.14 -22.21 15.54
C THR A 73 -14.24 -23.41 15.85
N GLU A 74 -14.84 -24.39 16.54
CA GLU A 74 -14.33 -25.65 17.08
C GLU A 74 -13.70 -26.66 16.08
N ASN A 75 -13.25 -26.29 14.89
CA ASN A 75 -12.84 -27.26 13.87
C ASN A 75 -11.34 -27.27 13.58
N VAL A 76 -10.58 -27.93 14.44
CA VAL A 76 -9.20 -28.41 14.15
C VAL A 76 -9.29 -29.86 13.66
N GLU A 77 -9.75 -30.10 12.43
CA GLU A 77 -9.83 -31.47 11.87
C GLU A 77 -9.12 -31.69 10.53
N HIS A 78 -8.35 -30.72 10.01
CA HIS A 78 -7.58 -30.93 8.77
C HIS A 78 -6.10 -30.61 8.91
N LEU A 79 -5.35 -31.56 9.50
CA LEU A 79 -3.89 -31.58 9.51
C LEU A 79 -3.40 -33.00 9.19
N SER A 80 -3.28 -33.33 7.89
CA SER A 80 -2.67 -34.59 7.43
C SER A 80 -1.88 -34.39 6.14
N SER A 81 -0.81 -33.58 6.17
CA SER A 81 0.24 -33.59 5.12
C SER A 81 1.57 -32.93 5.50
N LEU A 82 1.99 -32.92 6.79
CA LEU A 82 3.28 -32.38 7.22
C LEU A 82 4.12 -33.44 7.97
N GLU A 83 5.44 -33.27 8.00
CA GLU A 83 6.38 -34.19 8.66
C GLU A 83 6.22 -34.17 10.20
N ASP A 84 6.44 -35.31 10.87
CA ASP A 84 6.13 -35.53 12.30
C ASP A 84 6.74 -34.50 13.28
N SER A 85 7.85 -33.85 12.91
CA SER A 85 8.51 -32.84 13.76
C SER A 85 7.90 -31.43 13.67
N GLU A 86 7.31 -31.07 12.52
CA GLU A 86 6.64 -29.78 12.30
C GLU A 86 5.27 -29.77 12.98
N ILE A 87 4.55 -30.90 12.92
CA ILE A 87 3.25 -31.11 13.59
C ILE A 87 3.38 -30.96 15.11
N HIS A 88 4.48 -31.42 15.72
CA HIS A 88 4.69 -31.31 17.17
C HIS A 88 4.90 -29.86 17.63
N ASN A 89 5.65 -29.06 16.87
CA ASN A 89 5.89 -27.64 17.17
C ASN A 89 4.63 -26.78 16.96
N GLU A 90 3.88 -27.02 15.89
CA GLU A 90 2.61 -26.32 15.62
C GLU A 90 1.57 -26.58 16.72
N ASN A 91 1.37 -27.84 17.11
CA ASN A 91 0.45 -28.20 18.19
C ASN A 91 0.84 -27.60 19.55
N THR A 92 2.14 -27.55 19.85
CA THR A 92 2.64 -26.96 21.10
C THR A 92 2.41 -25.44 21.14
N PHE A 93 2.62 -24.75 20.02
CA PHE A 93 2.39 -23.30 19.93
C PHE A 93 0.90 -22.93 20.05
N ILE A 94 0.01 -23.67 19.40
CA ILE A 94 -1.44 -23.46 19.51
C ILE A 94 -1.92 -23.66 20.95
N GLN A 95 -1.42 -24.70 21.64
CA GLN A 95 -1.72 -24.90 23.07
C GLN A 95 -1.24 -23.74 23.95
N ASP A 96 -0.06 -23.20 23.66
CA ASP A 96 0.49 -22.04 24.38
C ASP A 96 -0.34 -20.78 24.13
N LEU A 97 -0.84 -20.55 22.92
CA LEU A 97 -1.78 -19.45 22.62
C LEU A 97 -3.11 -19.61 23.37
N ASN A 98 -3.68 -20.82 23.42
CA ASN A 98 -4.93 -21.07 24.14
C ASN A 98 -4.78 -20.80 25.65
N LYS A 99 -3.65 -21.19 26.25
CA LYS A 99 -3.33 -20.87 27.66
C LYS A 99 -3.28 -19.36 27.88
N LEU A 100 -2.65 -18.61 26.97
CA LEU A 100 -2.58 -17.15 27.06
C LEU A 100 -3.95 -16.48 26.87
N SER A 101 -4.80 -17.00 25.99
CA SER A 101 -6.17 -16.52 25.82
C SER A 101 -6.96 -16.67 27.12
N TYR A 102 -6.88 -17.84 27.75
CA TYR A 102 -7.51 -18.09 29.04
C TYR A 102 -7.04 -17.11 30.12
N ILE A 103 -5.71 -16.91 30.25
CA ILE A 103 -5.16 -15.95 31.21
C ILE A 103 -5.62 -14.52 30.92
N PHE A 104 -5.70 -14.14 29.64
CA PHE A 104 -6.18 -12.82 29.24
C PHE A 104 -7.63 -12.60 29.65
N ASP A 105 -8.50 -13.59 29.46
CA ASP A 105 -9.91 -13.53 29.87
C ASP A 105 -10.05 -13.43 31.40
N GLU A 106 -9.29 -14.23 32.15
CA GLU A 106 -9.26 -14.18 33.62
C GLU A 106 -8.78 -12.82 34.16
N ILE A 107 -7.85 -12.14 33.46
CA ILE A 107 -7.43 -10.77 33.79
C ILE A 107 -8.53 -9.76 33.48
N LEU A 108 -9.23 -9.90 32.35
CA LEU A 108 -10.35 -9.03 31.99
C LEU A 108 -11.51 -9.14 32.97
N GLU A 109 -11.78 -10.35 33.47
CA GLU A 109 -12.78 -10.64 34.49
C GLU A 109 -12.32 -10.25 35.91
N ARG A 110 -11.06 -9.79 36.04
CA ARG A 110 -10.42 -9.35 37.30
C ARG A 110 -10.19 -10.47 38.31
N HIS A 111 -10.17 -11.73 37.88
CA HIS A 111 -9.81 -12.87 38.71
C HIS A 111 -8.30 -12.97 38.93
N LEU A 112 -7.50 -12.53 37.95
CA LEU A 112 -6.05 -12.47 38.04
C LEU A 112 -5.54 -11.01 38.00
N PRO A 113 -4.55 -10.65 38.84
CA PRO A 113 -3.88 -9.36 38.73
C PRO A 113 -3.03 -9.30 37.45
N VAL A 114 -2.96 -8.12 36.83
CA VAL A 114 -2.18 -7.89 35.59
C VAL A 114 -0.71 -8.27 35.74
N ASP A 115 -0.14 -8.10 36.93
CA ASP A 115 1.26 -8.42 37.24
C ASP A 115 1.60 -9.91 37.07
N THR A 116 0.59 -10.79 37.02
CA THR A 116 0.78 -12.22 36.69
C THR A 116 1.35 -12.44 35.28
N LEU A 117 1.15 -11.50 34.35
CA LEU A 117 1.68 -11.59 33.00
C LEU A 117 3.21 -11.50 32.96
N ASP A 118 3.82 -10.72 33.86
CA ASP A 118 5.27 -10.51 33.86
C ASP A 118 6.05 -11.78 34.26
N GLN A 119 5.41 -12.67 35.02
CA GLN A 119 5.98 -13.94 35.49
C GLN A 119 5.55 -15.13 34.63
N ASN A 120 4.72 -14.90 33.60
CA ASN A 120 4.16 -15.98 32.81
C ASN A 120 5.20 -16.63 31.88
N GLU A 121 5.44 -17.92 32.06
CA GLU A 121 6.45 -18.66 31.29
C GLU A 121 6.12 -18.73 29.79
N VAL A 122 4.85 -18.84 29.43
CA VAL A 122 4.40 -18.90 28.04
C VAL A 122 4.64 -17.57 27.33
N LEU A 123 4.30 -16.46 27.99
CA LEU A 123 4.55 -15.12 27.45
C LEU A 123 6.05 -14.85 27.26
N ARG A 124 6.89 -15.30 28.22
CA ARG A 124 8.35 -15.21 28.10
C ARG A 124 8.86 -16.04 26.93
N LYS A 125 8.39 -17.28 26.78
CA LYS A 125 8.73 -18.16 25.64
C LYS A 125 8.39 -17.51 24.30
N ILE A 126 7.19 -16.94 24.15
CA ILE A 126 6.80 -16.23 22.91
C ILE A 126 7.69 -15.01 22.66
N ARG A 127 8.01 -14.23 23.71
CA ARG A 127 8.93 -13.09 23.59
C ARG A 127 10.32 -13.52 23.13
N ASP A 128 10.84 -14.61 23.67
CA ASP A 128 12.14 -15.17 23.31
C ASP A 128 12.14 -15.68 21.86
N SER A 129 11.06 -16.35 21.43
CA SER A 129 10.82 -16.75 20.04
C SER A 129 10.81 -15.56 19.07
N ILE A 130 10.07 -14.49 19.38
CA ILE A 130 10.07 -13.26 18.58
C ILE A 130 11.48 -12.66 18.48
N SER A 131 12.22 -12.65 19.60
CA SER A 131 13.59 -12.13 19.62
C SER A 131 14.54 -12.96 18.76
N THR A 132 14.37 -14.28 18.76
CA THR A 132 15.15 -15.23 17.97
C THR A 132 14.87 -15.05 16.49
N PHE A 133 13.61 -14.93 16.11
CA PHE A 133 13.20 -14.67 14.73
C PHE A 133 13.74 -13.32 14.22
N ARG A 134 13.69 -12.26 15.03
CA ARG A 134 14.28 -10.96 14.67
C ARG A 134 15.78 -11.06 14.42
N LYS A 135 16.52 -11.81 15.24
CA LYS A 135 17.96 -12.04 15.08
C LYS A 135 18.30 -12.81 13.81
N SER A 136 17.51 -13.84 13.47
CA SER A 136 17.77 -14.62 12.25
C SER A 136 17.53 -13.85 10.95
N HIS A 137 16.72 -12.78 10.99
CA HIS A 137 16.38 -11.98 9.80
C HIS A 137 17.02 -10.59 9.79
N ILE A 138 17.95 -10.27 10.71
CA ILE A 138 18.51 -8.92 10.84
C ILE A 138 19.42 -8.48 9.67
N GLU A 139 19.99 -9.46 8.98
CA GLU A 139 20.80 -9.27 7.76
C GLU A 139 19.94 -8.92 6.54
N ASN A 140 18.64 -9.25 6.56
CA ASN A 140 17.70 -8.93 5.49
C ASN A 140 17.24 -7.48 5.64
N ARG A 141 17.59 -6.62 4.68
CA ARG A 141 17.34 -5.17 4.77
C ARG A 141 15.86 -4.83 4.85
N THR A 142 15.02 -5.54 4.10
CA THR A 142 13.56 -5.37 4.15
C THR A 142 13.02 -5.73 5.53
N ALA A 143 13.37 -6.91 6.05
CA ALA A 143 12.95 -7.33 7.39
C ALA A 143 13.40 -6.32 8.47
N ARG A 144 14.65 -5.83 8.38
CA ARG A 144 15.19 -4.81 9.28
C ARG A 144 14.38 -3.52 9.27
N LEU A 145 13.99 -3.01 8.10
CA LEU A 145 13.11 -1.83 8.00
C LEU A 145 11.75 -2.07 8.66
N TRP A 146 11.16 -3.25 8.47
CA TRP A 146 9.85 -3.57 9.04
C TRP A 146 9.91 -3.86 10.55
N PHE A 147 11.01 -4.40 11.08
CA PHE A 147 11.25 -4.45 12.52
C PHE A 147 11.40 -3.05 13.10
N LEU A 148 12.13 -2.17 12.42
CA LEU A 148 12.26 -0.77 12.83
C LEU A 148 10.89 -0.06 12.85
N TYR A 149 10.02 -0.36 11.88
CA TYR A 149 8.64 0.10 11.88
C TYR A 149 7.87 -0.38 13.11
N MET A 150 7.95 -1.68 13.44
CA MET A 150 7.31 -2.22 14.64
C MET A 150 7.80 -1.50 15.90
N ASP A 151 9.11 -1.26 16.01
CA ASP A 151 9.71 -0.56 17.15
C ASP A 151 9.24 0.91 17.24
N MET A 152 9.06 1.59 16.11
CA MET A 152 8.45 2.93 16.08
C MET A 152 6.99 2.89 16.55
N VAL A 153 6.19 1.90 16.13
CA VAL A 153 4.80 1.77 16.58
C VAL A 153 4.72 1.45 18.07
N ASP A 154 5.62 0.62 18.61
CA ASP A 154 5.70 0.36 20.04
C ASP A 154 6.12 1.60 20.84
N LEU A 155 7.04 2.41 20.31
CA LEU A 155 7.39 3.68 20.90
C LEU A 155 6.18 4.64 20.95
N LEU A 156 5.37 4.67 19.90
CA LEU A 156 4.11 5.41 19.87
C LEU A 156 3.10 4.88 20.91
N ARG A 157 2.97 3.55 21.05
CA ARG A 157 2.12 2.93 22.09
C ARG A 157 2.55 3.35 23.48
N ASN A 158 3.86 3.36 23.76
CA ASN A 158 4.41 3.79 25.04
C ASN A 158 4.20 5.29 25.32
N PHE A 159 4.33 6.15 24.31
CA PHE A 159 4.01 7.56 24.45
C PHE A 159 2.53 7.78 24.78
N ILE A 160 1.62 7.09 24.07
CA ILE A 160 0.19 7.15 24.36
C ILE A 160 -0.09 6.62 25.76
N LYS A 161 0.56 5.52 26.18
CA LYS A 161 0.46 5.01 27.56
C LYS A 161 0.88 6.08 28.58
N ALA A 162 1.98 6.79 28.35
CA ALA A 162 2.43 7.87 29.22
C ALA A 162 1.36 8.97 29.38
N GLU A 163 0.80 9.44 28.26
CA GLU A 163 -0.26 10.44 28.25
C GLU A 163 -1.53 9.95 28.97
N ARG A 164 -1.99 8.73 28.63
CA ARG A 164 -3.24 8.18 29.19
C ARG A 164 -3.15 7.95 30.69
N THR A 165 -1.98 7.59 31.19
CA THR A 165 -1.73 7.32 32.62
C THR A 165 -1.21 8.52 33.40
N GLY A 166 -0.88 9.64 32.72
CA GLY A 166 -0.21 10.78 33.33
C GLY A 166 1.18 10.44 33.88
N ASN A 167 1.91 9.52 33.26
CA ASN A 167 3.26 9.14 33.67
C ASN A 167 4.32 10.06 33.05
N TRP A 168 4.78 11.04 33.83
CA TRP A 168 5.70 12.08 33.36
C TRP A 168 7.08 11.54 32.98
N THR A 169 7.62 10.61 33.76
CA THR A 169 8.92 9.99 33.47
C THR A 169 8.87 9.24 32.14
N LEU A 170 7.83 8.45 31.91
CA LEU A 170 7.64 7.72 30.65
C LEU A 170 7.41 8.68 29.48
N HIS A 171 6.72 9.80 29.69
CA HIS A 171 6.53 10.85 28.69
C HIS A 171 7.89 11.41 28.21
N LEU A 172 8.76 11.83 29.14
CA LEU A 172 10.09 12.35 28.79
C LEU A 172 10.97 11.28 28.12
N GLN A 173 10.96 10.05 28.63
CA GLN A 173 11.72 8.94 28.03
C GLN A 173 11.27 8.63 26.60
N THR A 174 9.97 8.66 26.34
CA THR A 174 9.44 8.37 24.99
C THR A 174 9.76 9.50 24.03
N ILE A 175 9.64 10.78 24.43
CA ILE A 175 10.08 11.91 23.59
C ILE A 175 11.58 11.83 23.28
N GLN A 176 12.42 11.49 24.27
CA GLN A 176 13.86 11.30 24.06
C GLN A 176 14.14 10.20 23.04
N LYS A 177 13.45 9.07 23.14
CA LYS A 177 13.55 7.95 22.17
C LYS A 177 12.97 8.30 20.79
N MET A 178 12.11 9.32 20.67
CA MET A 178 11.60 9.80 19.38
C MET A 178 12.58 10.72 18.64
N LEU A 179 13.52 11.36 19.33
CA LEU A 179 14.47 12.31 18.72
C LEU A 179 15.22 11.73 17.50
N PRO A 180 15.81 10.51 17.56
CA PRO A 180 16.55 9.97 16.42
C PRO A 180 15.67 9.85 15.17
N TYR A 181 14.40 9.48 15.33
CA TYR A 181 13.46 9.37 14.23
C TYR A 181 13.07 10.74 13.64
N PHE A 182 12.93 11.78 14.47
CA PHE A 182 12.73 13.15 13.97
C PHE A 182 13.94 13.61 13.14
N ALA A 183 15.15 13.31 13.60
CA ALA A 183 16.38 13.64 12.91
C ALA A 183 16.51 12.91 11.57
N ALA A 184 16.30 11.60 11.60
CA ALA A 184 16.39 10.72 10.44
C ALA A 184 15.37 11.09 9.35
N ALA A 185 14.12 11.37 9.74
CA ALA A 185 13.05 11.79 8.84
C ALA A 185 13.17 13.26 8.36
N GLY A 186 14.15 14.02 8.86
CA GLY A 186 14.31 15.43 8.53
C GLY A 186 13.23 16.36 9.08
N HIS A 187 12.56 15.96 10.16
CA HIS A 187 11.58 16.78 10.90
C HIS A 187 12.29 17.78 11.82
N ASN A 188 13.17 18.60 11.22
CA ASN A 188 14.17 19.43 11.90
C ASN A 188 13.58 20.37 12.96
N LEU A 189 12.45 21.01 12.67
CA LEU A 189 11.81 21.92 13.63
C LEU A 189 11.30 21.19 14.86
N TYR A 190 10.68 20.02 14.66
CA TYR A 190 10.22 19.19 15.77
C TYR A 190 11.38 18.63 16.58
N LEU A 191 12.48 18.23 15.91
CA LEU A 191 13.70 17.82 16.58
C LEU A 191 14.25 18.95 17.47
N LYS A 192 14.44 20.17 16.94
CA LYS A 192 14.93 21.31 17.72
C LYS A 192 14.04 21.58 18.94
N SER A 193 12.73 21.69 18.72
CA SER A 193 11.77 21.97 19.80
C SER A 193 11.74 20.87 20.86
N ALA A 194 11.71 19.59 20.47
CA ALA A 194 11.71 18.47 21.40
C ALA A 194 13.04 18.37 22.18
N TYR A 195 14.16 18.67 21.53
CA TYR A 195 15.48 18.67 22.15
C TYR A 195 15.59 19.76 23.23
N VAL A 196 15.19 21.01 22.92
CA VAL A 196 15.13 22.11 23.89
C VAL A 196 14.18 21.78 25.05
N TYR A 197 12.99 21.28 24.70
CA TYR A 197 12.00 20.87 25.68
C TYR A 197 12.57 19.86 26.68
N LEU A 198 13.21 18.78 26.21
CA LEU A 198 13.81 17.77 27.08
C LEU A 198 14.89 18.36 27.99
N GLN A 199 15.77 19.23 27.48
CA GLN A 199 16.79 19.88 28.30
C GLN A 199 16.17 20.72 29.42
N GLN A 200 15.13 21.50 29.12
CA GLN A 200 14.40 22.28 30.11
C GLN A 200 13.71 21.37 31.13
N MET A 201 13.03 20.32 30.67
CA MET A 201 12.30 19.41 31.55
C MET A 201 13.22 18.60 32.46
N HIS A 202 14.41 18.20 32.02
CA HIS A 202 15.40 17.55 32.89
C HIS A 202 16.00 18.50 33.94
N GLY A 203 16.03 19.80 33.67
CA GLY A 203 16.48 20.83 34.62
C GLY A 203 15.41 21.26 35.65
N LEU A 204 14.14 20.87 35.46
CA LEU A 204 13.00 21.36 36.24
C LEU A 204 13.14 21.11 37.74
N SER A 205 13.63 19.94 38.15
CA SER A 205 13.83 19.60 39.57
C SER A 205 14.70 20.61 40.31
N ARG A 206 15.67 21.22 39.61
CA ARG A 206 16.55 22.26 40.14
C ARG A 206 15.96 23.66 39.96
N THR A 207 15.40 23.97 38.79
CA THR A 207 14.97 25.34 38.48
C THR A 207 13.59 25.69 39.04
N ASN A 208 12.67 24.74 39.08
CA ASN A 208 11.26 24.94 39.46
C ASN A 208 10.69 23.65 40.12
N PRO A 209 11.13 23.30 41.34
CA PRO A 209 10.79 22.04 41.99
C PRO A 209 9.27 21.85 42.20
N ALA A 210 8.51 22.90 42.52
CA ALA A 210 7.05 22.80 42.67
C ALA A 210 6.34 22.42 41.36
N ILE A 211 6.81 22.93 40.22
CA ILE A 211 6.28 22.55 38.90
C ILE A 211 6.65 21.09 38.61
N ASN A 212 7.89 20.69 38.90
CA ASN A 212 8.32 19.31 38.72
C ASN A 212 7.45 18.32 39.51
N GLU A 213 7.12 18.64 40.77
CA GLU A 213 6.24 17.83 41.61
C GLU A 213 4.82 17.71 41.02
N ALA A 214 4.25 18.83 40.55
CA ALA A 214 2.94 18.82 39.89
C ALA A 214 2.93 17.95 38.61
N LEU A 215 3.97 18.06 37.78
CA LEU A 215 4.09 17.26 36.57
C LEU A 215 4.26 15.77 36.86
N MET A 216 5.08 15.43 37.86
CA MET A 216 5.25 14.06 38.39
C MET A 216 3.95 13.49 38.96
N SER A 217 3.09 14.34 39.51
CA SER A 217 1.74 13.99 39.96
C SER A 217 0.73 13.85 38.80
N GLY A 218 1.19 13.97 37.55
CA GLY A 218 0.39 13.73 36.35
C GLY A 218 -0.34 14.96 35.81
N PHE A 219 -0.03 16.16 36.28
CA PHE A 219 -0.75 17.39 35.87
C PHE A 219 -0.38 17.89 34.46
N HIS A 220 0.50 17.17 33.74
CA HIS A 220 0.79 17.46 32.32
C HIS A 220 -0.30 16.95 31.37
N VAL A 221 -1.17 16.06 31.84
CA VAL A 221 -2.36 15.62 31.09
C VAL A 221 -3.62 16.10 31.78
N MET A 222 -4.67 16.34 31.00
CA MET A 222 -5.96 16.68 31.55
C MET A 222 -6.82 15.42 31.66
N ARG A 223 -7.62 15.36 32.72
CA ARG A 223 -8.55 14.26 32.99
C ARG A 223 -9.96 14.82 33.15
N ARG A 224 -10.95 14.08 32.63
CA ARG A 224 -12.38 14.37 32.80
C ARG A 224 -13.03 13.51 33.87
N SER A 225 -12.36 12.44 34.26
CA SER A 225 -12.80 11.48 35.28
C SER A 225 -11.57 10.90 35.97
N ASP A 226 -11.76 10.36 37.18
CA ASP A 226 -10.69 9.78 37.99
C ASP A 226 -10.21 8.41 37.50
N ARG A 227 -10.71 7.95 36.34
CA ARG A 227 -10.27 6.68 35.74
C ARG A 227 -8.78 6.76 35.38
N PHE A 228 -8.02 5.72 35.73
CA PHE A 228 -6.57 5.70 35.58
C PHE A 228 -6.06 5.97 34.14
N TRP A 229 -6.76 5.48 33.12
CA TRP A 229 -6.40 5.62 31.70
C TRP A 229 -7.12 6.79 30.98
N SER A 230 -7.68 7.76 31.73
CA SER A 230 -8.49 8.85 31.18
C SER A 230 -7.70 10.06 30.70
N GLY A 231 -6.38 10.08 30.93
CA GLY A 231 -5.52 11.21 30.58
C GLY A 231 -5.55 11.51 29.08
N LEU A 232 -5.56 12.80 28.73
CA LEU A 232 -5.46 13.28 27.37
C LEU A 232 -4.55 14.52 27.33
N SER A 233 -3.80 14.67 26.24
CA SER A 233 -3.04 15.89 26.02
C SER A 233 -3.96 17.09 25.88
N SER A 234 -3.47 18.26 26.29
CA SER A 234 -4.21 19.52 26.22
C SER A 234 -4.70 19.83 24.80
N ASP A 235 -3.82 19.68 23.80
CA ASP A 235 -4.14 19.89 22.38
C ASP A 235 -5.27 18.97 21.90
N LEU A 236 -5.24 17.69 22.29
CA LEU A 236 -6.26 16.73 21.90
C LEU A 236 -7.62 17.05 22.52
N ILE A 237 -7.66 17.58 23.75
CA ILE A 237 -8.90 18.06 24.37
C ILE A 237 -9.40 19.32 23.68
N ILE A 238 -8.53 20.28 23.40
CA ILE A 238 -8.90 21.48 22.65
C ILE A 238 -9.53 21.07 21.31
N GLU A 239 -8.92 20.14 20.59
CA GLU A 239 -9.44 19.67 19.31
C GLU A 239 -10.77 18.89 19.44
N GLN A 240 -10.84 17.91 20.35
CA GLN A 240 -12.00 17.02 20.45
C GLN A 240 -13.21 17.65 21.13
N VAL A 241 -13.00 18.70 21.92
CA VAL A 241 -14.01 19.31 22.76
C VAL A 241 -14.32 20.71 22.26
N LEU A 242 -13.35 21.63 22.37
CA LEU A 242 -13.58 23.03 22.06
C LEU A 242 -13.78 23.23 20.56
N MET A 243 -12.86 22.70 19.74
CA MET A 243 -12.94 22.85 18.28
C MET A 243 -14.09 22.03 17.68
N ARG A 244 -14.48 20.91 18.28
CA ARG A 244 -15.65 20.16 17.83
C ARG A 244 -16.92 20.99 17.97
N CYS A 245 -17.18 21.59 19.13
CA CYS A 245 -18.34 22.46 19.33
C CYS A 245 -18.38 23.65 18.36
N ILE A 246 -17.22 24.14 17.95
CA ILE A 246 -17.06 25.22 16.96
C ILE A 246 -17.31 24.74 15.52
N LYS A 247 -17.05 23.47 15.21
CA LYS A 247 -17.06 22.90 13.83
C LYS A 247 -18.30 22.09 13.49
N THR A 248 -19.08 21.68 14.48
CA THR A 248 -20.34 20.93 14.27
C THR A 248 -21.46 21.81 13.71
N THR A 249 -22.56 21.20 13.25
CA THR A 249 -23.76 21.94 12.83
C THR A 249 -24.29 22.78 13.99
N GLY A 250 -24.53 24.08 13.77
CA GLY A 250 -24.83 25.05 14.83
C GLY A 250 -23.58 25.66 15.49
N GLY A 251 -22.38 25.21 15.12
CA GLY A 251 -21.10 25.77 15.53
C GLY A 251 -20.62 26.93 14.65
N LEU A 252 -19.64 27.67 15.16
CA LEU A 252 -19.13 28.93 14.60
C LEU A 252 -18.56 28.87 13.17
N THR A 253 -18.06 27.72 12.72
CA THR A 253 -17.19 27.61 11.52
C THR A 253 -17.83 26.95 10.30
N ARG A 254 -19.07 26.47 10.40
CA ARG A 254 -19.85 26.02 9.23
C ARG A 254 -20.67 27.19 8.67
N GLY A 255 -20.14 27.92 7.68
CA GLY A 255 -20.86 29.03 7.01
C GLY A 255 -19.97 30.09 6.34
N ARG A 256 -20.58 31.20 5.89
CA ARG A 256 -19.88 32.34 5.26
C ARG A 256 -19.25 33.25 6.33
N GLY A 257 -18.00 33.00 6.70
CA GLY A 257 -17.15 33.94 7.45
C GLY A 257 -17.59 34.27 8.88
N MET A 258 -16.65 34.79 9.68
CA MET A 258 -16.80 35.02 11.12
C MET A 258 -16.92 36.52 11.43
N THR A 259 -18.12 37.11 11.30
CA THR A 259 -18.33 38.49 11.77
C THR A 259 -18.26 38.54 13.31
N ASP A 260 -17.86 39.68 13.88
CA ASP A 260 -17.77 39.84 15.34
C ASP A 260 -19.14 39.67 16.02
N ALA A 261 -20.22 40.09 15.35
CA ALA A 261 -21.59 39.91 15.83
C ALA A 261 -21.98 38.42 15.98
N GLN A 262 -21.62 37.57 15.01
CA GLN A 262 -21.88 36.12 15.08
C GLN A 262 -21.05 35.44 16.18
N ARG A 263 -19.82 35.90 16.40
CA ARG A 263 -18.97 35.46 17.52
C ARG A 263 -19.60 35.76 18.87
N SER A 264 -20.01 37.02 19.07
CA SER A 264 -20.63 37.46 20.32
C SER A 264 -21.95 36.74 20.57
N LEU A 265 -22.78 36.59 19.55
CA LEU A 265 -24.05 35.85 19.68
C LEU A 265 -23.82 34.42 20.15
N TRP A 266 -22.90 33.69 19.53
CA TRP A 266 -22.60 32.31 19.90
C TRP A 266 -22.02 32.19 21.31
N ILE A 267 -21.08 33.07 21.69
CA ILE A 267 -20.47 33.07 23.03
C ILE A 267 -21.54 33.31 24.11
N LEU A 268 -22.47 34.24 23.86
CA LEU A 268 -23.52 34.59 24.82
C LEU A 268 -24.64 33.56 24.87
N SER A 269 -24.99 32.92 23.74
CA SER A 269 -26.10 31.98 23.67
C SER A 269 -25.73 30.55 24.09
N MET A 270 -24.49 30.12 23.88
CA MET A 270 -24.09 28.72 24.13
C MET A 270 -24.32 28.24 25.57
N PRO A 271 -23.99 29.01 26.63
CA PRO A 271 -24.29 28.59 28.01
C PRO A 271 -25.78 28.36 28.24
N GLN A 272 -26.64 29.21 27.67
CA GLN A 272 -28.10 29.10 27.79
C GLN A 272 -28.63 27.89 27.00
N CYS A 273 -28.09 27.64 25.80
CA CYS A 273 -28.44 26.45 25.00
C CYS A 273 -28.03 25.14 25.70
N ILE A 274 -26.89 25.11 26.39
CA ILE A 274 -26.46 23.94 27.18
C ILE A 274 -27.46 23.68 28.31
N GLN A 275 -27.82 24.70 29.09
CA GLN A 275 -28.81 24.57 30.17
C GLN A 275 -30.17 24.09 29.65
N MET A 276 -30.63 24.62 28.52
CA MET A 276 -31.88 24.20 27.89
C MET A 276 -31.82 22.73 27.43
N ASN A 277 -30.68 22.29 26.88
CA ASN A 277 -30.47 20.91 26.45
C ASN A 277 -30.42 19.95 27.65
N GLU A 278 -29.74 20.33 28.74
CA GLU A 278 -29.73 19.56 29.99
C GLU A 278 -31.15 19.44 30.58
N ALA A 279 -31.91 20.54 30.63
CA ALA A 279 -33.30 20.53 31.07
C ALA A 279 -34.19 19.64 30.17
N MET A 280 -34.00 19.69 28.85
CA MET A 280 -34.74 18.82 27.94
C MET A 280 -34.39 17.34 28.10
N GLN A 281 -33.13 17.00 28.36
CA GLN A 281 -32.73 15.62 28.66
C GLN A 281 -33.40 15.11 29.95
N GLN A 282 -33.43 15.95 31.00
CA GLN A 282 -34.14 15.64 32.24
C GLN A 282 -35.64 15.45 32.03
N VAL A 283 -36.29 16.34 31.27
CA VAL A 283 -37.73 16.27 30.99
C VAL A 283 -38.10 15.06 30.13
N THR A 284 -37.26 14.71 29.15
CA THR A 284 -37.52 13.58 28.25
C THR A 284 -37.09 12.23 28.81
N GLY A 285 -36.33 12.22 29.92
CA GLY A 285 -35.70 11.01 30.46
C GLY A 285 -34.64 10.41 29.53
N VAL A 286 -34.22 11.15 28.50
CA VAL A 286 -33.21 10.72 27.53
C VAL A 286 -31.88 11.34 27.94
N ASN A 287 -31.12 10.62 28.76
CA ASN A 287 -29.74 11.01 29.07
C ASN A 287 -28.83 10.60 27.92
N PHE A 288 -28.22 11.57 27.24
CA PHE A 288 -27.11 11.32 26.32
C PHE A 288 -25.82 11.14 27.12
N GLU A 289 -25.79 10.15 28.02
CA GLU A 289 -24.59 9.78 28.75
C GLU A 289 -23.63 9.04 27.81
N THR A 290 -22.35 9.42 27.86
CA THR A 290 -21.30 8.56 27.32
C THR A 290 -21.23 7.31 28.17
N SER A 291 -21.59 6.16 27.57
CA SER A 291 -21.43 4.82 28.15
C SER A 291 -20.11 4.67 28.92
N GLU A 292 -20.17 3.95 30.04
CA GLU A 292 -19.00 3.52 30.82
C GLU A 292 -17.96 2.80 29.93
N GLN A 293 -18.42 2.13 28.86
CA GLN A 293 -17.60 1.36 27.94
C GLN A 293 -16.90 2.26 26.92
N HIS A 294 -15.57 2.13 26.81
CA HIS A 294 -14.79 2.87 25.82
C HIS A 294 -15.27 2.51 24.40
N LYS A 295 -15.46 3.52 23.53
CA LYS A 295 -15.94 3.34 22.14
C LYS A 295 -15.16 2.30 21.32
N GLU A 296 -13.90 2.04 21.71
CA GLU A 296 -13.03 1.08 21.02
C GLU A 296 -13.27 -0.37 21.45
N MET A 297 -13.92 -0.58 22.61
CA MET A 297 -14.27 -1.90 23.13
C MET A 297 -15.66 -2.36 22.68
N CYS A 298 -16.44 -1.53 22.01
CA CYS A 298 -17.76 -1.91 21.53
C CYS A 298 -17.66 -3.04 20.48
N ILE A 299 -18.62 -3.96 20.48
CA ILE A 299 -18.67 -5.11 19.56
C ILE A 299 -18.49 -4.69 18.08
N PRO A 300 -19.18 -3.65 17.56
CA PRO A 300 -18.98 -3.24 16.17
C PRO A 300 -17.56 -2.74 15.87
N ARG A 301 -16.85 -2.20 16.86
CA ARG A 301 -15.44 -1.83 16.70
C ARG A 301 -14.58 -3.08 16.63
N LYS A 302 -14.74 -4.02 17.57
CA LYS A 302 -13.98 -5.28 17.60
C LYS A 302 -14.10 -6.02 16.27
N VAL A 303 -15.33 -6.25 15.79
CA VAL A 303 -15.59 -6.93 14.51
C VAL A 303 -14.89 -6.23 13.34
N ARG A 304 -14.94 -4.89 13.29
CA ARG A 304 -14.28 -4.13 12.23
C ARG A 304 -12.76 -4.20 12.32
N ASP A 305 -12.20 -4.07 13.53
CA ASP A 305 -10.76 -4.12 13.75
C ASP A 305 -10.20 -5.51 13.44
N THR A 306 -10.94 -6.58 13.78
CA THR A 306 -10.62 -7.96 13.37
C THR A 306 -10.62 -8.09 11.85
N LYS A 307 -11.70 -7.67 11.17
CA LYS A 307 -11.79 -7.72 9.71
C LYS A 307 -10.63 -6.99 9.01
N ASP A 308 -10.34 -5.78 9.47
CA ASP A 308 -9.29 -4.95 8.89
C ASP A 308 -7.89 -5.55 9.18
N THR A 309 -7.67 -6.13 10.35
CA THR A 309 -6.43 -6.84 10.69
C THR A 309 -6.25 -8.07 9.81
N THR A 310 -7.31 -8.85 9.59
CA THR A 310 -7.28 -10.00 8.67
C THR A 310 -6.95 -9.57 7.25
N THR A 311 -7.50 -8.43 6.79
CA THR A 311 -7.21 -7.87 5.47
C THR A 311 -5.72 -7.52 5.33
N PHE A 312 -5.13 -6.91 6.36
CA PHE A 312 -3.68 -6.64 6.37
C PHE A 312 -2.86 -7.93 6.44
N LEU A 313 -3.28 -8.91 7.23
CA LEU A 313 -2.60 -10.20 7.35
C LEU A 313 -2.62 -10.96 6.02
N ASP A 314 -3.74 -10.96 5.29
CA ASP A 314 -3.86 -11.55 3.94
C ASP A 314 -2.89 -10.88 2.96
N PHE A 315 -2.84 -9.56 2.98
CA PHE A 315 -1.92 -8.79 2.15
C PHE A 315 -0.46 -9.14 2.43
N LEU A 316 -0.09 -9.17 3.71
CA LEU A 316 1.26 -9.45 4.18
C LEU A 316 1.66 -10.91 4.00
N GLY A 317 0.74 -11.86 4.14
CA GLY A 317 1.00 -13.29 3.92
C GLY A 317 1.35 -13.60 2.46
N GLU A 318 0.75 -12.89 1.51
CA GLU A 318 1.15 -12.95 0.10
C GLU A 318 2.49 -12.21 -0.17
N ARG A 319 2.90 -11.29 0.71
CA ARG A 319 3.97 -10.29 0.48
C ARG A 319 4.87 -10.11 1.70
N SER A 320 5.36 -11.21 2.26
CA SER A 320 6.03 -11.14 3.55
C SER A 320 7.24 -10.21 3.52
N PRO A 321 7.34 -9.25 4.46
CA PRO A 321 8.54 -8.42 4.62
C PRO A 321 9.73 -9.21 5.18
N PHE A 322 9.51 -10.42 5.69
CA PHE A 322 10.49 -11.25 6.36
C PHE A 322 11.12 -12.31 5.44
N SER A 323 10.85 -12.24 4.13
CA SER A 323 11.52 -13.07 3.13
C SER A 323 13.04 -12.98 3.20
N ILE A 324 13.74 -14.07 2.85
CA ILE A 324 15.22 -14.16 2.77
C ILE A 324 15.74 -13.40 1.55
N ASP A 325 15.54 -12.08 1.53
CA ASP A 325 16.07 -11.17 0.52
C ASP A 325 17.04 -10.18 1.18
N LYS A 326 18.23 -10.09 0.61
CA LYS A 326 19.28 -9.17 1.06
C LYS A 326 19.00 -7.74 0.64
N ASN A 327 18.19 -7.53 -0.41
CA ASN A 327 17.85 -6.21 -0.88
C ASN A 327 16.76 -5.56 -0.03
N LEU A 328 16.78 -4.23 -0.01
CA LEU A 328 15.67 -3.45 0.51
C LEU A 328 14.64 -3.28 -0.60
N ARG A 329 13.44 -3.83 -0.43
CA ARG A 329 12.37 -3.78 -1.43
C ARG A 329 11.07 -3.22 -0.89
N ASN A 330 10.27 -2.67 -1.80
CA ASN A 330 8.86 -2.42 -1.56
C ASN A 330 8.12 -3.77 -1.45
N ILE A 331 7.26 -3.95 -0.45
CA ILE A 331 6.56 -5.25 -0.28
C ILE A 331 5.39 -5.46 -1.26
N GLU A 332 4.75 -4.39 -1.73
CA GLU A 332 3.67 -4.46 -2.71
C GLU A 332 4.23 -4.73 -4.09
N THR A 333 5.19 -3.90 -4.50
CA THR A 333 5.73 -3.93 -5.86
C THR A 333 6.93 -4.84 -5.96
N GLY A 334 7.67 -5.17 -4.91
CA GLY A 334 8.93 -5.91 -5.03
C GLY A 334 10.09 -5.08 -5.61
N ALA A 335 9.86 -3.82 -6.02
CA ALA A 335 10.90 -2.93 -6.50
C ALA A 335 11.99 -2.74 -5.43
N THR A 336 13.24 -2.98 -5.82
CA THR A 336 14.40 -2.82 -4.94
C THR A 336 14.88 -1.37 -4.94
N GLY A 337 15.35 -0.92 -3.79
CA GLY A 337 15.96 0.39 -3.64
C GLY A 337 17.39 0.41 -4.18
N ASP A 338 17.80 1.57 -4.68
CA ASP A 338 19.19 1.84 -5.05
C ASP A 338 20.15 1.62 -3.88
N SER A 339 21.44 1.48 -4.18
CA SER A 339 22.51 1.35 -3.18
C SER A 339 22.55 2.51 -2.17
N ASN A 340 22.01 3.68 -2.54
CA ASN A 340 21.96 4.88 -1.71
C ASN A 340 20.78 4.89 -0.70
N VAL A 341 19.76 4.04 -0.89
CA VAL A 341 18.63 3.94 0.04
C VAL A 341 19.14 3.36 1.35
N ASN A 342 18.79 3.96 2.49
CA ASN A 342 19.31 3.58 3.81
C ASN A 342 18.27 3.70 4.95
N SER A 343 16.98 3.70 4.61
CA SER A 343 15.89 3.83 5.58
C SER A 343 15.83 2.72 6.62
N ASP A 344 16.35 1.54 6.29
CA ASP A 344 16.54 0.41 7.20
C ASP A 344 17.53 0.71 8.35
N ASN A 345 18.33 1.77 8.24
CA ASN A 345 19.27 2.24 9.26
C ASN A 345 18.85 3.58 9.89
N ALA A 346 17.58 3.98 9.78
CA ALA A 346 17.13 5.31 10.19
C ALA A 346 17.45 5.64 11.66
N LEU A 347 17.39 4.67 12.57
CA LEU A 347 17.73 4.89 13.99
C LEU A 347 19.19 5.31 14.18
N VAL A 348 20.13 4.62 13.51
CA VAL A 348 21.57 4.91 13.58
C VAL A 348 21.88 6.28 12.98
N ILE A 349 21.28 6.58 11.81
CA ILE A 349 21.41 7.87 11.14
C ILE A 349 20.90 9.00 12.05
N GLY A 350 19.76 8.80 12.69
CA GLY A 350 19.18 9.72 13.64
C GLY A 350 20.09 10.02 14.83
N HIS A 351 20.69 8.99 15.41
CA HIS A 351 21.66 9.14 16.50
C HIS A 351 22.89 9.91 16.06
N ASN A 352 23.45 9.62 14.88
CA ASN A 352 24.61 10.35 14.35
C ASN A 352 24.32 11.85 14.18
N ILE A 353 23.11 12.21 13.71
CA ILE A 353 22.69 13.62 13.61
C ILE A 353 22.62 14.25 15.00
N ILE A 354 22.01 13.57 15.99
CA ILE A 354 21.91 14.09 17.36
C ILE A 354 23.29 14.30 17.98
N SER A 355 24.20 13.32 17.86
CA SER A 355 25.57 13.47 18.36
C SER A 355 26.29 14.64 17.68
N SER A 356 26.00 14.92 16.41
CA SER A 356 26.58 16.08 15.72
C SER A 356 26.07 17.44 16.22
N MET A 357 24.95 17.45 16.96
CA MET A 357 24.37 18.65 17.59
C MET A 357 24.98 18.93 18.97
N GLU A 358 25.65 17.97 19.60
CA GLU A 358 26.23 18.14 20.93
C GLU A 358 27.26 19.29 20.95
N GLY A 359 27.15 20.13 21.98
CA GLY A 359 28.04 21.30 22.16
C GLY A 359 27.79 22.47 21.22
N LYS A 360 26.78 22.41 20.33
CA LYS A 360 26.45 23.49 19.39
C LYS A 360 25.18 24.23 19.80
N CYS A 361 25.14 25.53 19.45
CA CYS A 361 23.92 26.31 19.60
C CYS A 361 22.83 25.79 18.64
N ILE A 362 21.63 25.55 19.17
CA ILE A 362 20.51 24.98 18.41
C ILE A 362 20.06 25.92 17.30
N ASP A 363 20.11 27.24 17.51
CA ASP A 363 19.70 28.23 16.51
C ASP A 363 20.65 28.26 15.31
N GLU A 364 21.95 28.11 15.57
CA GLU A 364 23.02 28.12 14.56
C GLU A 364 23.18 26.78 13.85
N PHE A 365 22.68 25.69 14.44
CA PHE A 365 22.80 24.36 13.84
C PHE A 365 21.95 24.24 12.56
N VAL A 366 22.63 23.96 11.44
CA VAL A 366 22.02 23.75 10.12
C VAL A 366 22.04 22.26 9.77
N PHE A 367 20.85 21.70 9.56
CA PHE A 367 20.69 20.32 9.11
C PHE A 367 21.03 20.17 7.62
N LYS A 368 21.77 19.12 7.28
CA LYS A 368 22.08 18.77 5.89
C LYS A 368 21.17 17.62 5.45
N ARG A 369 20.46 17.78 4.33
CA ARG A 369 19.58 16.75 3.77
C ARG A 369 20.32 15.44 3.47
N LYS A 370 21.57 15.53 3.01
CA LYS A 370 22.43 14.35 2.75
C LYS A 370 22.75 13.50 3.98
N ASN A 371 22.59 14.06 5.19
CA ASN A 371 22.80 13.32 6.44
C ASN A 371 21.50 12.62 6.90
N GLN A 372 20.36 12.94 6.30
CA GLN A 372 19.06 12.35 6.64
C GLN A 372 18.86 11.04 5.87
N VAL A 373 17.79 10.33 6.19
CA VAL A 373 17.45 9.06 5.52
C VAL A 373 17.09 9.29 4.06
N THR A 374 17.62 8.41 3.21
CA THR A 374 17.21 8.21 1.82
C THR A 374 16.24 7.03 1.77
N THR A 375 15.01 7.30 1.34
CA THR A 375 13.88 6.35 1.34
C THR A 375 13.74 5.64 0.00
N LEU A 376 12.97 4.56 -0.07
CA LEU A 376 12.64 3.86 -1.33
C LEU A 376 11.88 4.75 -2.32
N SER A 377 11.19 5.78 -1.83
CA SER A 377 10.49 6.77 -2.65
C SER A 377 11.37 7.91 -3.16
N SER A 378 12.64 7.99 -2.75
CA SER A 378 13.54 9.03 -3.21
C SER A 378 13.84 8.84 -4.70
N LYS A 379 13.50 9.84 -5.51
CA LYS A 379 13.53 9.75 -6.97
C LYS A 379 14.84 10.30 -7.54
N LEU A 380 15.19 9.78 -8.71
CA LEU A 380 16.24 10.17 -9.66
C LEU A 380 17.31 11.12 -9.09
N ASN A 381 18.50 10.57 -8.86
CA ASN A 381 19.68 11.37 -8.56
C ASN A 381 20.16 12.07 -9.83
N ILE A 382 20.25 13.40 -9.79
CA ILE A 382 20.95 14.17 -10.82
C ILE A 382 22.40 14.30 -10.34
N LYS A 383 23.38 14.02 -11.22
CA LYS A 383 24.79 14.32 -10.95
C LYS A 383 25.06 15.80 -11.22
N VAL A 384 25.46 16.53 -10.19
CA VAL A 384 25.98 17.90 -10.31
C VAL A 384 27.39 17.88 -9.73
N ASP A 385 28.39 18.26 -10.52
CA ASP A 385 29.81 18.29 -10.11
C ASP A 385 30.31 16.99 -9.46
N ASN A 386 29.96 15.84 -10.04
CA ASN A 386 30.26 14.48 -9.52
C ASN A 386 29.60 14.11 -8.18
N GLU A 387 28.73 14.96 -7.61
CA GLU A 387 27.87 14.60 -6.47
C GLU A 387 26.47 14.19 -6.96
N GLU A 388 25.95 13.07 -6.45
CA GLU A 388 24.58 12.63 -6.72
C GLU A 388 23.59 13.34 -5.78
N ILE A 389 22.66 14.10 -6.36
CA ILE A 389 21.65 14.87 -5.62
C ILE A 389 20.26 14.34 -6.00
N SER A 390 19.51 13.81 -5.04
CA SER A 390 18.09 13.49 -5.24
C SER A 390 17.28 14.79 -5.31
N VAL A 391 16.68 15.04 -6.49
CA VAL A 391 15.87 16.23 -6.75
C VAL A 391 14.49 15.80 -7.20
N ASP A 392 13.45 16.27 -6.50
CA ASP A 392 12.08 16.17 -6.97
C ASP A 392 11.93 17.06 -8.22
N PRO A 393 11.71 16.49 -9.42
CA PRO A 393 11.66 17.26 -10.66
C PRO A 393 10.54 18.31 -10.65
N GLN A 394 9.42 18.03 -9.97
CA GLN A 394 8.29 18.93 -9.91
C GLN A 394 8.54 20.08 -8.93
N LEU A 395 9.20 19.81 -7.80
CA LEU A 395 9.62 20.86 -6.89
C LEU A 395 10.71 21.75 -7.52
N LEU A 396 11.65 21.18 -8.26
CA LEU A 396 12.66 21.93 -9.00
C LEU A 396 12.00 22.84 -10.05
N PHE A 397 11.09 22.29 -10.86
CA PHE A 397 10.31 23.04 -11.83
C PHE A 397 9.58 24.22 -11.17
N GLN A 398 8.85 23.99 -10.06
CA GLN A 398 8.15 25.05 -9.34
C GLN A 398 9.10 26.15 -8.83
N ARG A 399 10.26 25.76 -8.29
CA ARG A 399 11.27 26.71 -7.80
C ARG A 399 11.88 27.52 -8.94
N LEU A 400 12.20 26.88 -10.06
CA LEU A 400 12.76 27.53 -11.24
C LEU A 400 11.76 28.50 -11.86
N VAL A 401 10.49 28.12 -12.00
CA VAL A 401 9.42 29.02 -12.49
C VAL A 401 9.21 30.20 -11.53
N THR A 402 9.23 29.96 -10.22
CA THR A 402 9.09 31.03 -9.21
C THR A 402 10.26 32.01 -9.27
N THR A 403 11.48 31.49 -9.39
CA THR A 403 12.70 32.31 -9.53
C THR A 403 12.71 33.03 -10.87
N ALA A 404 12.21 32.39 -11.93
CA ALA A 404 12.09 33.00 -13.23
C ALA A 404 11.12 34.18 -13.24
N ASN A 405 9.99 34.05 -12.54
CA ASN A 405 9.02 35.13 -12.32
C ASN A 405 9.62 36.37 -11.65
N THR A 406 10.69 36.21 -10.85
CA THR A 406 11.35 37.33 -10.18
C THR A 406 12.58 37.84 -10.93
N MET A 407 13.28 36.98 -11.68
CA MET A 407 14.52 37.33 -12.39
C MET A 407 14.31 37.76 -13.84
N PHE A 408 13.26 37.27 -14.52
CA PHE A 408 13.02 37.57 -15.93
C PHE A 408 11.74 38.41 -16.10
N PRO A 409 11.77 39.48 -16.93
CA PRO A 409 10.58 40.26 -17.27
C PRO A 409 9.52 39.44 -18.02
N ASP A 410 9.97 38.39 -18.73
CA ASP A 410 9.12 37.50 -19.51
C ASP A 410 9.49 36.04 -19.24
N VAL A 411 8.64 35.35 -18.48
CA VAL A 411 8.81 33.94 -18.13
C VAL A 411 8.67 33.02 -19.35
N SER A 412 8.04 33.48 -20.43
CA SER A 412 7.93 32.73 -21.69
C SER A 412 9.31 32.34 -22.24
N GLN A 413 10.33 33.14 -21.98
CA GLN A 413 11.70 32.84 -22.41
C GLN A 413 12.31 31.65 -21.66
N VAL A 414 11.89 31.43 -20.41
CA VAL A 414 12.39 30.33 -19.58
C VAL A 414 11.79 29.01 -20.03
N PHE A 415 10.53 29.02 -20.50
CA PHE A 415 9.89 27.83 -21.09
C PHE A 415 10.44 27.42 -22.47
N LYS A 416 11.39 28.17 -23.04
CA LYS A 416 12.16 27.71 -24.21
C LYS A 416 13.19 26.63 -23.86
N TYR A 417 13.49 26.46 -22.58
CA TYR A 417 14.43 25.48 -22.05
C TYR A 417 13.69 24.48 -21.16
N GLU A 418 14.19 23.25 -21.10
CA GLU A 418 13.64 22.23 -20.21
C GLU A 418 14.06 22.54 -18.76
N LEU A 419 13.08 22.68 -17.87
CA LEU A 419 13.30 23.08 -16.46
C LEU A 419 13.38 21.89 -15.51
N SER A 420 13.48 20.68 -16.04
CA SER A 420 13.66 19.44 -15.28
C SER A 420 14.56 18.46 -16.05
N ALA A 421 15.10 17.46 -15.36
CA ALA A 421 15.94 16.45 -16.00
C ALA A 421 15.21 15.63 -17.07
N VAL A 422 13.88 15.56 -16.98
CA VAL A 422 13.00 14.93 -17.95
C VAL A 422 11.79 15.83 -18.22
N PRO A 423 11.24 15.91 -19.45
CA PRO A 423 10.08 16.74 -19.75
C PRO A 423 8.83 16.31 -18.98
N ALA A 424 8.27 17.20 -18.17
CA ALA A 424 7.08 16.89 -17.35
C ALA A 424 5.82 16.55 -18.18
N ALA A 425 5.81 16.94 -19.47
CA ALA A 425 4.78 16.57 -20.45
C ALA A 425 4.91 15.12 -20.93
N LEU A 426 6.11 14.57 -20.92
CA LEU A 426 6.40 13.21 -21.37
C LEU A 426 6.62 12.24 -20.23
N PHE A 427 6.87 12.71 -18.99
CA PHE A 427 7.19 11.87 -17.84
C PHE A 427 6.32 12.21 -16.63
N GLU A 428 5.94 11.19 -15.88
CA GLU A 428 5.33 11.31 -14.56
C GLU A 428 6.39 11.72 -13.53
N PRO A 429 5.98 12.29 -12.38
CA PRO A 429 6.91 12.62 -11.31
C PRO A 429 7.71 11.42 -10.83
N SER A 430 7.26 10.17 -11.05
CA SER A 430 7.97 8.91 -10.76
C SER A 430 9.20 8.65 -11.64
N GLY A 431 9.41 9.44 -12.70
CA GLY A 431 10.46 9.21 -13.69
C GLY A 431 10.03 8.32 -14.86
N LEU A 432 8.78 7.86 -14.87
CA LEU A 432 8.22 6.99 -15.90
C LEU A 432 7.53 7.80 -17.02
N MET A 433 7.71 7.47 -18.30
CA MET A 433 7.08 8.20 -19.43
C MET A 433 5.53 8.21 -19.38
N ARG A 434 4.82 9.33 -19.36
CA ARG A 434 3.33 9.37 -19.39
C ARG A 434 2.74 8.47 -20.47
N GLN A 435 1.67 7.76 -20.12
CA GLN A 435 0.98 6.85 -21.04
C GLN A 435 0.10 7.64 -22.01
N ALA A 436 0.15 7.28 -23.29
CA ALA A 436 -0.86 7.70 -24.26
C ALA A 436 -2.22 7.08 -23.88
N GLN A 437 -3.30 7.87 -23.92
CA GLN A 437 -4.66 7.41 -23.65
C GLN A 437 -5.21 6.56 -24.82
N LYS A 438 -4.56 5.43 -25.11
CA LYS A 438 -4.87 4.55 -26.24
C LYS A 438 -6.32 4.07 -26.22
N SER A 439 -6.87 3.74 -25.04
CA SER A 439 -8.26 3.31 -24.91
C SER A 439 -9.26 4.40 -25.33
N THR A 440 -8.98 5.66 -24.99
CA THR A 440 -9.83 6.79 -25.39
C THR A 440 -9.75 7.02 -26.90
N LEU A 441 -8.56 6.92 -27.49
CA LEU A 441 -8.41 6.98 -28.95
C LEU A 441 -9.15 5.83 -29.63
N ALA A 442 -9.03 4.61 -29.10
CA ALA A 442 -9.75 3.45 -29.60
C ALA A 442 -11.26 3.70 -29.58
N ASP A 443 -11.80 4.14 -28.45
CA ASP A 443 -13.23 4.43 -28.31
C ASP A 443 -13.71 5.51 -29.29
N GLU A 444 -12.93 6.56 -29.54
CA GLU A 444 -13.24 7.58 -30.55
C GLU A 444 -13.19 7.04 -31.97
N ILE A 445 -12.16 6.24 -32.32
CA ILE A 445 -12.09 5.57 -33.63
C ILE A 445 -13.33 4.70 -33.85
N TRP A 446 -13.72 3.92 -32.84
CA TRP A 446 -14.92 3.10 -32.90
C TRP A 446 -16.23 3.91 -32.95
N ASN A 447 -16.26 5.14 -32.45
CA ASN A 447 -17.48 5.98 -32.48
C ASN A 447 -17.59 6.79 -33.77
N THR A 448 -16.46 7.07 -34.42
CA THR A 448 -16.39 7.87 -35.66
C THR A 448 -16.40 7.02 -36.93
N GLY A 449 -15.84 5.81 -36.89
CA GLY A 449 -15.79 4.91 -38.04
C GLY A 449 -17.11 4.19 -38.34
N SER A 450 -17.27 3.75 -39.59
CA SER A 450 -18.45 3.02 -40.06
C SER A 450 -18.43 1.56 -39.54
N CYS A 451 -18.81 1.37 -38.27
CA CYS A 451 -18.76 0.07 -37.59
C CYS A 451 -19.88 -0.90 -38.01
N VAL A 452 -20.02 -1.16 -39.32
CA VAL A 452 -21.08 -2.00 -39.87
C VAL A 452 -20.48 -2.96 -40.89
N PHE A 453 -20.48 -4.25 -40.54
CA PHE A 453 -20.22 -5.32 -41.49
C PHE A 453 -21.55 -6.02 -41.81
N SER A 454 -21.95 -5.97 -43.08
CA SER A 454 -23.28 -6.40 -43.55
C SER A 454 -23.26 -7.75 -44.28
N ASP A 455 -22.09 -8.29 -44.56
CA ASP A 455 -21.94 -9.40 -45.49
C ASP A 455 -21.82 -10.73 -44.73
N ASP A 456 -22.34 -11.81 -45.29
CA ASP A 456 -22.14 -13.15 -44.73
C ASP A 456 -20.75 -13.66 -45.13
N LEU A 457 -19.88 -13.92 -44.15
CA LEU A 457 -18.51 -14.41 -44.37
C LEU A 457 -18.49 -15.89 -44.82
N GLY A 458 -19.63 -16.59 -44.77
CA GLY A 458 -19.74 -18.00 -45.15
C GLY A 458 -19.19 -18.94 -44.07
N THR A 459 -18.92 -20.20 -44.44
CA THR A 459 -18.58 -21.28 -43.49
C THR A 459 -17.08 -21.58 -43.35
N ASP A 460 -16.22 -21.16 -44.30
CA ASP A 460 -14.76 -21.40 -44.27
C ASP A 460 -13.99 -20.13 -43.86
N VAL A 461 -14.30 -19.63 -42.66
CA VAL A 461 -13.74 -18.38 -42.11
C VAL A 461 -12.63 -18.67 -41.13
N ARG A 462 -11.44 -18.11 -41.38
CA ARG A 462 -10.29 -18.20 -40.47
C ARG A 462 -10.38 -17.13 -39.40
N HIS A 463 -10.20 -17.51 -38.14
CA HIS A 463 -10.25 -16.60 -37.00
C HIS A 463 -8.85 -16.45 -36.41
N VAL A 464 -8.21 -15.31 -36.66
CA VAL A 464 -6.91 -14.98 -36.06
C VAL A 464 -7.16 -14.31 -34.71
N ILE A 465 -6.72 -14.93 -33.63
CA ILE A 465 -7.05 -14.53 -32.26
C ILE A 465 -5.81 -13.97 -31.58
N ASP A 466 -5.94 -12.77 -31.01
CA ASP A 466 -4.97 -12.20 -30.08
C ASP A 466 -4.92 -13.02 -28.78
N GLY A 467 -3.86 -13.81 -28.65
CA GLY A 467 -3.59 -14.67 -27.50
C GLY A 467 -3.31 -13.88 -26.22
N GLY A 468 -2.76 -12.67 -26.32
CA GLY A 468 -2.54 -11.79 -25.17
C GLY A 468 -3.85 -11.33 -24.54
N SER A 469 -4.80 -10.90 -25.38
CA SER A 469 -6.17 -10.58 -24.96
C SER A 469 -6.92 -11.81 -24.44
N LEU A 470 -6.80 -12.95 -25.12
CA LEU A 470 -7.42 -14.21 -24.70
C LEU A 470 -7.00 -14.63 -23.28
N ILE A 471 -5.69 -14.60 -23.00
CA ILE A 471 -5.15 -14.93 -21.67
C ILE A 471 -5.80 -14.07 -20.60
N GLN A 472 -5.99 -12.77 -20.83
CA GLN A 472 -6.58 -11.87 -19.84
C GLN A 472 -8.08 -12.12 -19.61
N ARG A 473 -8.81 -12.61 -20.61
CA ARG A 473 -10.27 -12.75 -20.58
C ARG A 473 -10.79 -13.87 -19.69
N ILE A 474 -10.16 -15.04 -19.69
CA ILE A 474 -10.68 -16.22 -18.96
C ILE A 474 -10.26 -16.19 -17.48
N PRO A 475 -11.20 -16.13 -16.51
CA PRO A 475 -10.85 -16.09 -15.10
C PRO A 475 -10.32 -17.44 -14.60
N TRP A 476 -9.30 -17.42 -13.74
CA TRP A 476 -8.75 -18.64 -13.14
C TRP A 476 -9.35 -18.87 -11.76
N LYS A 477 -9.77 -20.11 -11.46
CA LYS A 477 -10.25 -20.50 -10.13
C LYS A 477 -9.08 -20.96 -9.27
N LYS A 478 -8.98 -20.46 -8.04
CA LYS A 478 -8.01 -20.98 -7.06
C LYS A 478 -8.31 -22.44 -6.76
N GLY A 479 -7.27 -23.28 -6.73
CA GLY A 479 -7.36 -24.73 -6.52
C GLY A 479 -7.50 -25.55 -7.80
N ALA A 480 -7.87 -24.94 -8.94
CA ALA A 480 -7.90 -25.64 -10.22
C ALA A 480 -6.48 -25.98 -10.69
N THR A 481 -6.31 -27.12 -11.36
CA THR A 481 -5.01 -27.50 -11.92
C THR A 481 -4.70 -26.69 -13.18
N PHE A 482 -3.41 -26.54 -13.50
CA PHE A 482 -3.01 -25.88 -14.75
C PHE A 482 -3.55 -26.61 -15.99
N ALA A 483 -3.73 -27.93 -15.93
CA ALA A 483 -4.39 -28.70 -16.98
C ALA A 483 -5.86 -28.29 -17.17
N GLU A 484 -6.63 -28.18 -16.08
CA GLU A 484 -8.01 -27.70 -16.11
C GLU A 484 -8.09 -26.26 -16.63
N ILE A 485 -7.17 -25.40 -16.22
CA ILE A 485 -7.10 -24.02 -16.70
C ILE A 485 -6.89 -23.99 -18.22
N CYS A 486 -5.95 -24.77 -18.76
CA CYS A 486 -5.76 -24.86 -20.21
C CYS A 486 -7.00 -25.39 -20.93
N GLN A 487 -7.71 -26.37 -20.35
CA GLN A 487 -8.94 -26.91 -20.93
C GLN A 487 -10.01 -25.82 -21.09
N LEU A 488 -10.12 -24.90 -20.11
CA LEU A 488 -11.05 -23.77 -20.22
C LEU A 488 -10.77 -22.88 -21.45
N TYR A 489 -9.50 -22.71 -21.83
CA TYR A 489 -9.13 -21.98 -23.05
C TYR A 489 -9.52 -22.74 -24.32
N ILE A 490 -9.25 -24.05 -24.36
CA ILE A 490 -9.59 -24.92 -25.49
C ILE A 490 -11.11 -24.95 -25.70
N ASP A 491 -11.88 -25.17 -24.63
CA ASP A 491 -13.33 -25.20 -24.68
C ASP A 491 -13.89 -23.84 -25.13
N HIS A 492 -13.31 -22.73 -24.65
CA HIS A 492 -13.74 -21.39 -25.07
C HIS A 492 -13.53 -21.17 -26.57
N ILE A 493 -12.41 -21.64 -27.11
CA ILE A 493 -12.08 -21.48 -28.52
C ILE A 493 -12.97 -22.37 -29.39
N ASN A 494 -13.07 -23.67 -29.07
CA ASN A 494 -13.86 -24.65 -29.82
C ASN A 494 -15.33 -24.24 -29.95
N ASN A 495 -15.91 -23.69 -28.89
CA ASN A 495 -17.32 -23.33 -28.88
C ASN A 495 -17.64 -22.05 -29.67
N ARG A 496 -16.63 -21.25 -30.03
CA ARG A 496 -16.83 -19.87 -30.51
C ARG A 496 -16.22 -19.57 -31.87
N TYR A 497 -15.15 -20.27 -32.24
CA TYR A 497 -14.39 -19.98 -33.45
C TYR A 497 -14.24 -21.24 -34.31
N PRO A 498 -14.83 -21.28 -35.52
CA PRO A 498 -14.82 -22.47 -36.39
C PRO A 498 -13.41 -22.94 -36.80
N ILE A 499 -12.53 -22.03 -37.22
CA ILE A 499 -11.12 -22.33 -37.52
C ILE A 499 -10.23 -21.30 -36.83
N PRO A 500 -9.78 -21.57 -35.60
CA PRO A 500 -8.96 -20.65 -34.82
C PRO A 500 -7.48 -20.75 -35.16
N ILE A 501 -6.82 -19.60 -35.25
CA ILE A 501 -5.36 -19.43 -35.31
C ILE A 501 -4.99 -18.48 -34.18
N ILE A 502 -4.30 -18.99 -33.16
CA ILE A 502 -4.00 -18.23 -31.95
C ILE A 502 -2.58 -17.72 -32.03
N VAL A 503 -2.37 -16.42 -31.81
CA VAL A 503 -1.05 -15.80 -31.84
C VAL A 503 -0.71 -15.25 -30.46
N PHE A 504 0.38 -15.73 -29.87
CA PHE A 504 0.85 -15.31 -28.55
C PHE A 504 2.10 -14.44 -28.63
N ASP A 505 2.26 -13.57 -27.63
CA ASP A 505 3.50 -12.84 -27.39
C ASP A 505 4.65 -13.78 -26.97
N GLY A 506 5.87 -13.33 -27.20
CA GLY A 506 7.11 -13.87 -26.64
C GLY A 506 7.63 -13.03 -25.48
N TYR A 507 8.14 -13.69 -24.45
CA TYR A 507 8.73 -13.08 -23.26
C TYR A 507 10.18 -13.56 -23.04
N GLY A 508 10.78 -14.26 -24.01
CA GLY A 508 12.08 -14.92 -23.90
C GLY A 508 13.29 -14.14 -24.42
N SER A 509 13.10 -12.94 -25.00
CA SER A 509 14.19 -12.12 -25.55
C SER A 509 14.22 -10.74 -24.89
N GLY A 510 15.38 -10.36 -24.37
CA GLY A 510 15.60 -9.08 -23.68
C GLY A 510 15.74 -7.89 -24.63
N PRO A 511 16.09 -6.73 -24.07
CA PRO A 511 15.14 -5.66 -23.81
C PRO A 511 14.26 -5.32 -25.02
N THR A 512 12.96 -5.16 -24.78
CA THR A 512 11.96 -4.81 -25.79
C THR A 512 11.60 -3.32 -25.73
N THR A 513 11.05 -2.79 -26.83
CA THR A 513 10.47 -1.42 -26.84
C THR A 513 9.26 -1.27 -25.89
N LYS A 514 8.70 -2.37 -25.37
CA LYS A 514 7.61 -2.39 -24.40
C LYS A 514 8.07 -2.62 -22.95
N ASP A 515 9.37 -2.66 -22.64
CA ASP A 515 9.88 -2.96 -21.28
C ASP A 515 9.33 -2.00 -20.21
N HIS A 516 9.34 -0.69 -20.46
CA HIS A 516 8.75 0.29 -19.55
C HIS A 516 7.22 0.17 -19.40
N VAL A 517 6.54 -0.42 -20.39
CA VAL A 517 5.11 -0.74 -20.33
C VAL A 517 4.90 -2.02 -19.51
N HIS A 518 5.77 -3.02 -19.64
CA HIS A 518 5.76 -4.23 -18.82
C HIS A 518 6.06 -3.94 -17.35
N GLU A 519 7.08 -3.12 -17.07
CA GLU A 519 7.46 -2.63 -15.74
C GLU A 519 6.31 -1.86 -15.06
N ARG A 520 5.49 -1.15 -15.85
CA ARG A 520 4.30 -0.46 -15.33
C ARG A 520 3.04 -1.31 -15.22
N ARG A 521 2.78 -2.21 -16.16
CA ARG A 521 1.62 -3.13 -16.11
C ARG A 521 1.78 -4.10 -14.94
N SER A 522 3.01 -4.49 -14.61
CA SER A 522 3.33 -5.22 -13.40
C SER A 522 3.21 -4.34 -12.14
N LYS A 523 3.11 -3.01 -12.24
CA LYS A 523 3.23 -2.06 -11.12
C LYS A 523 4.51 -2.30 -10.30
N GLY A 524 5.58 -2.76 -10.96
CA GLY A 524 6.80 -3.24 -10.32
C GLY A 524 6.72 -4.67 -9.78
N VAL A 525 5.53 -5.27 -9.60
CA VAL A 525 5.31 -6.62 -9.05
C VAL A 525 6.06 -7.66 -9.87
N THR A 526 7.21 -8.09 -9.37
CA THR A 526 7.83 -9.35 -9.80
C THR A 526 7.09 -10.48 -9.10
N GLY A 527 6.14 -11.10 -9.79
CA GLY A 527 5.53 -12.33 -9.29
C GLY A 527 6.62 -13.37 -8.99
N THR A 528 6.48 -14.15 -7.93
CA THR A 528 7.42 -15.23 -7.62
C THR A 528 7.51 -16.17 -8.81
N HIS A 529 8.72 -16.56 -9.22
CA HIS A 529 8.87 -17.63 -10.20
C HIS A 529 8.22 -18.91 -9.66
N ILE A 530 7.29 -19.48 -10.41
CA ILE A 530 6.57 -20.70 -10.05
C ILE A 530 6.91 -21.73 -11.11
N SER A 531 7.58 -22.80 -10.68
CA SER A 531 7.71 -24.01 -11.49
C SER A 531 6.43 -24.83 -11.34
N PHE A 532 5.69 -25.07 -12.42
CA PHE A 532 4.45 -25.83 -12.43
C PHE A 532 4.42 -26.87 -13.53
N LYS A 533 3.58 -27.89 -13.33
CA LYS A 533 3.23 -28.93 -14.30
C LYS A 533 1.70 -29.01 -14.42
N ASP A 534 1.19 -29.77 -15.39
CA ASP A 534 -0.25 -30.00 -15.59
C ASP A 534 -1.05 -30.27 -14.32
N SER A 535 -0.56 -31.12 -13.43
CA SER A 535 -1.23 -31.51 -12.18
C SER A 535 -1.08 -30.51 -11.03
N THR A 536 -0.33 -29.42 -11.22
CA THR A 536 -0.07 -28.45 -10.15
C THR A 536 -1.31 -27.57 -9.94
N PRO A 537 -1.83 -27.45 -8.70
CA PRO A 537 -2.98 -26.59 -8.42
C PRO A 537 -2.56 -25.11 -8.38
N PHE A 538 -3.36 -24.26 -9.01
CA PHE A 538 -3.18 -22.81 -9.03
C PHE A 538 -3.58 -22.18 -7.69
N LYS A 539 -2.62 -21.61 -6.96
CA LYS A 539 -2.84 -21.08 -5.58
C LYS A 539 -2.83 -19.54 -5.49
N SER A 540 -2.33 -18.84 -6.50
CA SER A 540 -2.12 -17.39 -6.47
C SER A 540 -3.28 -16.60 -7.12
N LYS A 541 -3.10 -15.29 -7.32
CA LYS A 541 -3.99 -14.46 -8.15
C LYS A 541 -3.43 -14.42 -9.58
N LYS A 542 -4.31 -14.47 -10.57
CA LYS A 542 -3.93 -14.56 -11.99
C LYS A 542 -3.06 -13.39 -12.41
N GLU A 543 -3.38 -12.19 -11.92
CA GLU A 543 -2.67 -10.96 -12.24
C GLU A 543 -1.22 -11.00 -11.72
N ILE A 544 -1.00 -11.56 -10.53
CA ILE A 544 0.34 -11.69 -9.92
C ILE A 544 1.15 -12.75 -10.67
N PHE A 545 0.52 -13.88 -11.01
CA PHE A 545 1.18 -14.94 -11.77
C PHE A 545 1.65 -14.45 -13.14
N LEU A 546 0.78 -13.74 -13.87
CA LEU A 546 1.07 -13.21 -15.20
C LEU A 546 1.98 -11.96 -15.21
N ALA A 547 2.26 -11.37 -14.04
CA ALA A 547 3.21 -10.26 -13.92
C ALA A 547 4.67 -10.73 -14.05
N ASN A 548 4.96 -12.01 -13.75
CA ASN A 548 6.27 -12.61 -13.99
C ASN A 548 6.36 -13.11 -15.44
N GLY A 549 7.33 -12.58 -16.21
CA GLY A 549 7.50 -12.92 -17.63
C GLY A 549 7.85 -14.40 -17.88
N GLU A 550 8.63 -15.02 -16.99
CA GLU A 550 9.01 -16.43 -17.09
C GLU A 550 7.82 -17.37 -16.82
N ASN A 551 7.02 -17.08 -15.79
CA ASN A 551 5.78 -17.80 -15.52
C ASN A 551 4.80 -17.69 -16.70
N LYS A 552 4.67 -16.48 -17.25
CA LYS A 552 3.81 -16.20 -18.40
C LYS A 552 4.28 -16.98 -19.63
N GLN A 553 5.59 -16.99 -19.89
CA GLN A 553 6.17 -17.75 -21.00
C GLN A 553 5.97 -19.26 -20.85
N ASN A 554 6.24 -19.80 -19.66
CA ASN A 554 6.04 -21.22 -19.36
C ASN A 554 4.57 -21.63 -19.52
N PHE A 555 3.65 -20.75 -19.13
CA PHE A 555 2.21 -21.01 -19.27
C PHE A 555 1.78 -20.99 -20.74
N ILE A 556 2.27 -20.02 -21.52
CA ILE A 556 2.03 -19.95 -22.97
C ILE A 556 2.55 -21.21 -23.66
N ASN A 557 3.77 -21.66 -23.35
CA ASN A 557 4.35 -22.87 -23.93
C ASN A 557 3.47 -24.11 -23.65
N MET A 558 3.02 -24.26 -22.40
CA MET A 558 2.13 -25.35 -22.00
C MET A 558 0.78 -25.27 -22.72
N LEU A 559 0.22 -24.07 -22.86
CA LEU A 559 -1.04 -23.84 -23.55
C LEU A 559 -0.93 -24.13 -25.06
N CYS A 560 0.13 -23.66 -25.72
CA CYS A 560 0.43 -23.96 -27.13
C CYS A 560 0.52 -25.47 -27.37
N ASN A 561 1.29 -26.20 -26.55
CA ASN A 561 1.41 -27.65 -26.68
C ASN A 561 0.05 -28.36 -26.58
N LYS A 562 -0.85 -27.91 -25.69
CA LYS A 562 -2.20 -28.47 -25.60
C LYS A 562 -3.09 -28.08 -26.78
N MET A 563 -2.98 -26.85 -27.26
CA MET A 563 -3.70 -26.40 -28.45
C MET A 563 -3.30 -27.17 -29.70
N ASP A 564 -2.00 -27.43 -29.89
CA ASP A 564 -1.48 -28.19 -31.02
C ASP A 564 -1.94 -29.66 -30.98
N ASN A 565 -2.03 -30.26 -29.79
CA ASN A 565 -2.57 -31.61 -29.60
C ASN A 565 -4.07 -31.73 -29.95
N GLU A 566 -4.84 -30.65 -29.77
CA GLU A 566 -6.25 -30.56 -30.17
C GLU A 566 -6.42 -30.16 -31.65
N GLY A 567 -5.32 -29.96 -32.38
CA GLY A 567 -5.32 -29.64 -33.81
C GLY A 567 -5.49 -28.17 -34.16
N PHE A 568 -5.36 -27.25 -33.18
CA PHE A 568 -5.34 -25.82 -33.46
C PHE A 568 -3.98 -25.36 -33.98
N ILE A 569 -3.97 -24.22 -34.68
CA ILE A 569 -2.73 -23.56 -35.08
C ILE A 569 -2.36 -22.53 -34.02
N SER A 570 -1.31 -22.80 -33.24
CA SER A 570 -0.74 -21.83 -32.32
C SER A 570 0.58 -21.25 -32.89
N LEU A 571 0.69 -19.92 -32.88
CA LEU A 571 1.88 -19.19 -33.33
C LEU A 571 2.40 -18.34 -32.18
N GLN A 572 3.71 -18.16 -32.11
CA GLN A 572 4.33 -17.36 -31.07
C GLN A 572 5.33 -16.35 -31.65
N ALA A 573 5.21 -15.09 -31.25
CA ALA A 573 6.16 -14.05 -31.60
C ALA A 573 7.43 -14.14 -30.71
N ALA A 574 8.53 -13.53 -31.16
CA ALA A 574 9.75 -13.43 -30.37
C ALA A 574 9.62 -12.44 -29.19
N ALA A 575 8.82 -11.39 -29.39
CA ALA A 575 8.48 -10.35 -28.42
C ALA A 575 7.00 -9.99 -28.58
N ASP A 576 6.69 -8.88 -29.23
CA ASP A 576 5.33 -8.39 -29.42
C ASP A 576 4.57 -9.10 -30.54
N ALA A 577 3.35 -9.56 -30.28
CA ALA A 577 2.55 -10.31 -31.26
C ALA A 577 1.82 -9.45 -32.29
N ASP A 578 1.70 -8.13 -32.09
CA ASP A 578 0.87 -7.24 -32.93
C ASP A 578 1.15 -7.40 -34.44
N VAL A 579 2.42 -7.39 -34.82
CA VAL A 579 2.85 -7.57 -36.22
C VAL A 579 2.58 -8.99 -36.71
N LEU A 580 2.77 -10.00 -35.86
CA LEU A 580 2.53 -11.40 -36.23
C LEU A 580 1.03 -11.68 -36.40
N ILE A 581 0.17 -11.06 -35.59
CA ILE A 581 -1.29 -11.11 -35.71
C ILE A 581 -1.71 -10.51 -37.05
N ALA A 582 -1.28 -9.27 -37.32
CA ALA A 582 -1.66 -8.57 -38.54
C ALA A 582 -1.16 -9.26 -39.81
N SER A 583 0.13 -9.65 -39.85
CA SER A 583 0.69 -10.36 -41.01
C SER A 583 0.07 -11.74 -41.25
N THR A 584 -0.27 -12.46 -40.16
CA THR A 584 -0.98 -13.74 -40.26
C THR A 584 -2.37 -13.52 -40.84
N ALA A 585 -3.10 -12.51 -40.39
CA ALA A 585 -4.42 -12.18 -40.90
C ALA A 585 -4.42 -11.81 -42.38
N VAL A 586 -3.51 -10.92 -42.80
CA VAL A 586 -3.36 -10.52 -44.21
C VAL A 586 -2.99 -11.73 -45.08
N ARG A 587 -2.10 -12.60 -44.60
CA ARG A 587 -1.71 -13.83 -45.31
C ARG A 587 -2.88 -14.80 -45.49
N TYR A 588 -3.76 -14.98 -44.51
CA TYR A 588 -4.94 -15.82 -44.70
C TYR A 588 -6.00 -15.14 -45.56
N ALA A 589 -6.13 -13.81 -45.47
CA ALA A 589 -7.03 -13.01 -46.29
C ALA A 589 -6.73 -13.10 -47.79
N SER A 590 -5.52 -13.48 -48.21
CA SER A 590 -5.24 -13.73 -49.63
C SER A 590 -6.05 -14.90 -50.21
N CYS A 591 -6.44 -15.85 -49.37
CA CYS A 591 -7.10 -17.10 -49.80
C CYS A 591 -8.50 -17.29 -49.20
N TYR A 592 -8.73 -16.84 -47.97
CA TYR A 592 -9.92 -17.12 -47.17
C TYR A 592 -10.49 -15.84 -46.53
N PRO A 593 -11.82 -15.72 -46.35
CA PRO A 593 -12.38 -14.72 -45.46
C PRO A 593 -11.76 -14.86 -44.07
N THR A 594 -11.28 -13.75 -43.51
CA THR A 594 -10.49 -13.77 -42.27
C THR A 594 -11.03 -12.75 -41.27
N VAL A 595 -11.24 -13.20 -40.03
CA VAL A 595 -11.67 -12.38 -38.90
C VAL A 595 -10.54 -12.30 -37.90
N VAL A 596 -10.12 -11.10 -37.54
CA VAL A 596 -9.16 -10.83 -36.49
C VAL A 596 -9.92 -10.47 -35.22
N VAL A 597 -9.70 -11.25 -34.17
CA VAL A 597 -10.37 -11.10 -32.88
C VAL A 597 -9.37 -10.52 -31.88
N GLY A 598 -9.58 -9.26 -31.49
CA GLY A 598 -8.64 -8.54 -30.63
C GLY A 598 -9.23 -7.26 -30.04
N GLU A 599 -8.49 -6.66 -29.12
CA GLU A 599 -8.85 -5.36 -28.52
C GLU A 599 -7.77 -4.29 -28.77
N ASP A 600 -6.61 -4.66 -29.28
CA ASP A 600 -5.51 -3.72 -29.49
C ASP A 600 -5.73 -2.87 -30.74
N THR A 601 -5.60 -1.55 -30.57
CA THR A 601 -5.73 -0.57 -31.64
C THR A 601 -4.52 -0.60 -32.56
N ASP A 602 -3.35 -1.01 -32.05
CA ASP A 602 -2.14 -1.13 -32.86
C ASP A 602 -2.35 -2.20 -33.96
N VAL A 603 -3.04 -3.31 -33.64
CA VAL A 603 -3.41 -4.34 -34.63
C VAL A 603 -4.37 -3.80 -35.68
N LEU A 604 -5.40 -3.03 -35.30
CA LEU A 604 -6.32 -2.41 -36.25
C LEU A 604 -5.57 -1.51 -37.24
N ILE A 605 -4.67 -0.66 -36.75
CA ILE A 605 -3.87 0.25 -37.60
C ILE A 605 -2.96 -0.55 -38.55
N LEU A 606 -2.32 -1.62 -38.05
CA LEU A 606 -1.48 -2.49 -38.87
C LEU A 606 -2.28 -3.20 -39.97
N LEU A 607 -3.51 -3.64 -39.67
CA LEU A 607 -4.38 -4.25 -40.68
C LEU A 607 -4.77 -3.24 -41.77
N LEU A 608 -5.16 -2.02 -41.40
CA LEU A 608 -5.47 -0.96 -42.37
C LEU A 608 -4.28 -0.61 -43.26
N PHE A 609 -3.07 -0.61 -42.70
CA PHE A 609 -1.85 -0.28 -43.45
C PHE A 609 -1.39 -1.41 -44.39
N HIS A 610 -1.61 -2.67 -44.01
CA HIS A 610 -1.10 -3.84 -44.76
C HIS A 610 -2.17 -4.60 -45.56
N ALA A 611 -3.44 -4.22 -45.49
CA ALA A 611 -4.49 -4.85 -46.27
C ALA A 611 -4.26 -4.65 -47.77
N GLU A 612 -4.41 -5.73 -48.54
CA GLU A 612 -4.30 -5.69 -50.00
C GLU A 612 -5.68 -5.48 -50.64
N GLU A 613 -5.78 -4.61 -51.65
CA GLU A 613 -7.05 -4.35 -52.35
C GLU A 613 -7.68 -5.62 -52.95
N ASN A 614 -6.86 -6.60 -53.34
CA ASN A 614 -7.29 -7.85 -53.97
C ASN A 614 -7.58 -9.00 -53.00
N SER A 615 -7.47 -8.81 -51.68
CA SER A 615 -7.72 -9.86 -50.70
C SER A 615 -9.21 -10.20 -50.55
N LYS A 616 -9.51 -11.39 -50.01
CA LYS A 616 -10.84 -11.74 -49.47
C LYS A 616 -11.22 -10.81 -48.30
N PRO A 617 -12.49 -10.82 -47.84
CA PRO A 617 -12.93 -9.99 -46.73
C PRO A 617 -12.05 -10.16 -45.49
N LEU A 618 -11.60 -9.04 -44.93
CA LEU A 618 -10.75 -8.97 -43.74
C LEU A 618 -11.45 -8.07 -42.72
N VAL A 619 -11.77 -8.65 -41.57
CA VAL A 619 -12.63 -8.01 -40.57
C VAL A 619 -11.91 -7.97 -39.23
N PHE A 620 -11.91 -6.83 -38.56
CA PHE A 620 -11.46 -6.71 -37.16
C PHE A 620 -12.65 -6.66 -36.22
N GLN A 621 -12.69 -7.56 -35.24
CA GLN A 621 -13.82 -7.76 -34.35
C GLN A 621 -13.39 -7.69 -32.88
N SER A 622 -14.10 -6.86 -32.11
CA SER A 622 -14.02 -6.91 -30.65
C SER A 622 -14.81 -8.11 -30.11
N ASP A 623 -14.25 -8.76 -29.10
CA ASP A 623 -14.81 -9.98 -28.52
C ASP A 623 -15.61 -9.70 -27.23
N LYS A 624 -15.97 -8.43 -26.99
CA LYS A 624 -16.82 -7.99 -25.86
C LYS A 624 -18.30 -8.33 -26.09
N ILE A 625 -18.93 -8.92 -25.07
CA ILE A 625 -20.30 -9.50 -25.09
C ILE A 625 -21.41 -8.47 -25.33
N ARG A 626 -21.22 -7.18 -24.99
CA ARG A 626 -22.34 -6.21 -24.90
C ARG A 626 -22.70 -5.50 -26.21
N LYS A 627 -21.79 -5.42 -27.18
CA LYS A 627 -22.01 -5.01 -28.59
C LYS A 627 -20.77 -5.47 -29.37
N SER A 628 -20.88 -6.43 -30.29
CA SER A 628 -19.76 -6.81 -31.15
C SER A 628 -19.47 -5.66 -32.11
N LYS A 629 -18.51 -4.80 -31.75
CA LYS A 629 -18.01 -3.78 -32.68
C LYS A 629 -17.20 -4.52 -33.74
N VAL A 630 -17.57 -4.32 -35.00
CA VAL A 630 -16.95 -4.98 -36.16
C VAL A 630 -16.50 -3.88 -37.11
N TRP A 631 -15.27 -3.99 -37.59
CA TRP A 631 -14.67 -3.11 -38.58
C TRP A 631 -14.32 -3.89 -39.84
N ASP A 632 -14.84 -3.43 -40.96
CA ASP A 632 -14.47 -3.91 -42.28
C ASP A 632 -13.22 -3.16 -42.72
N ILE A 633 -12.08 -3.84 -42.77
CA ILE A 633 -10.78 -3.21 -43.05
C ILE A 633 -10.71 -2.67 -44.48
N LYS A 634 -11.65 -3.06 -45.37
CA LYS A 634 -11.62 -2.66 -46.79
C LYS A 634 -12.57 -1.53 -47.16
N LYS A 635 -13.46 -1.07 -46.26
CA LYS A 635 -14.49 -0.06 -46.59
C LYS A 635 -14.08 1.38 -46.31
N ASP A 636 -13.04 1.58 -45.51
CA ASP A 636 -12.45 2.87 -45.12
C ASP A 636 -10.93 2.83 -45.40
#